data_AF-A0A344J766-F1
#
_entry.id   AF-A0A344J766-F1
#
_cell.length_a   1.000
_cell.length_b   1.000
_cell.length_c   1.000
_cell.angle_alpha   90.00
_cell.angle_beta   90.00
_cell.angle_gamma   90.00
#
_symmetry.space_group_name_H-M   'P 1'
#
loop_
_entity.id
_entity.type
_entity.pdbx_description
1 polymer ?
#
loop_
_entity_poly.entity_id
_entity_poly.type
_entity_poly.pdbx_seq_one_letter_code
_entity_poly.pdbx_strand_id
1 'polypeptide(L)'
;MRRACGTLQAKENAMAIESALIKPVVDAIMALLRRGENVQLHRHAEKAVREAIRELLLASPDENKAAARIAIAKAAGLLSEDVVLAEEMLQKHRATKAQTRTRSSGSRARKPKAVEDAAASASDKSSTRPAPKPASKTTKPATTRKRAST
;
A
#
# COMPACT_ATOMS: atom_id res chain seq x y z
N MET A 1 -68.05 -2.73 36.01
CA MET A 1 -67.19 -1.78 35.25
C MET A 1 -65.71 -2.20 35.19
N ARG A 2 -65.36 -3.40 34.69
CA ARG A 2 -63.94 -3.81 34.53
C ARG A 2 -63.76 -4.70 33.30
N ARG A 3 -63.80 -4.15 32.08
CA ARG A 3 -63.51 -4.90 30.83
C ARG A 3 -62.76 -4.09 29.75
N ALA A 4 -62.09 -2.99 30.09
CA ALA A 4 -61.38 -2.16 29.10
C ALA A 4 -59.83 -2.21 29.20
N CYS A 5 -59.24 -2.85 30.22
CA CYS A 5 -57.78 -2.78 30.45
C CYS A 5 -56.96 -3.83 29.67
N GLY A 6 -57.57 -4.92 29.18
CA GLY A 6 -56.83 -6.07 28.61
C GLY A 6 -56.32 -5.90 27.18
N THR A 7 -56.93 -5.03 26.36
CA THR A 7 -56.62 -4.93 24.92
C THR A 7 -55.42 -4.02 24.61
N LEU A 8 -55.12 -3.05 25.47
CA LEU A 8 -53.95 -2.16 25.30
C LEU A 8 -52.65 -2.87 25.68
N GLN A 9 -52.68 -3.68 26.74
CA GLN A 9 -51.53 -4.45 27.23
C GLN A 9 -51.08 -5.53 26.23
N ALA A 10 -52.01 -6.17 25.52
CA ALA A 10 -51.69 -7.14 24.48
C ALA A 10 -50.99 -6.49 23.26
N LYS A 11 -51.34 -5.24 22.94
CA LYS A 11 -50.78 -4.49 21.81
C LYS A 11 -49.37 -3.96 22.10
N GLU A 12 -49.13 -3.50 23.33
CA GLU A 12 -47.78 -3.14 23.81
C GLU A 12 -46.83 -4.35 23.84
N ASN A 13 -47.31 -5.48 24.36
CA ASN A 13 -46.52 -6.71 24.39
C ASN A 13 -46.23 -7.25 22.98
N ALA A 14 -47.16 -7.09 22.01
CA ALA A 14 -46.91 -7.45 20.61
C ALA A 14 -45.79 -6.60 19.98
N MET A 15 -45.80 -5.28 20.16
CA MET A 15 -44.71 -4.40 19.67
C MET A 15 -43.37 -4.69 20.38
N ALA A 16 -43.40 -5.06 21.66
CA ALA A 16 -42.20 -5.45 22.41
C ALA A 16 -41.59 -6.75 21.87
N ILE A 17 -42.41 -7.76 21.54
CA ILE A 17 -41.94 -9.05 20.98
C ILE A 17 -41.38 -8.87 19.56
N GLU A 18 -42.04 -8.07 18.72
CA GLU A 18 -41.57 -7.79 17.36
C GLU A 18 -40.21 -7.06 17.38
N SER A 19 -40.04 -6.06 18.25
CA SER A 19 -38.77 -5.34 18.39
C SER A 19 -37.64 -6.16 19.03
N ALA A 20 -37.97 -7.15 19.86
CA ALA A 20 -37.01 -8.06 20.48
C ALA A 20 -36.42 -9.06 19.49
N LEU A 21 -37.15 -9.40 18.42
CA LEU A 21 -36.68 -10.30 17.36
C LEU A 21 -35.93 -9.57 16.24
N ILE A 22 -36.21 -8.29 16.01
CA ILE A 22 -35.53 -7.50 14.95
C ILE A 22 -34.04 -7.34 15.23
N LYS A 23 -33.64 -6.97 16.45
CA LYS A 23 -32.21 -6.77 16.81
C LYS A 23 -31.35 -8.03 16.61
N PRO A 24 -31.71 -9.22 17.15
CA PRO A 24 -30.88 -10.42 16.96
C PRO A 24 -30.81 -10.86 15.49
N VAL A 25 -31.85 -10.63 14.69
CA VAL A 25 -31.81 -10.92 13.24
C VAL A 25 -30.86 -9.95 12.53
N VAL A 26 -30.95 -8.66 12.82
CA VAL A 26 -30.03 -7.66 12.24
C VAL A 26 -28.59 -7.94 12.67
N ASP A 27 -28.36 -8.27 13.95
CA ASP A 27 -27.04 -8.63 14.46
C ASP A 27 -26.52 -9.90 13.79
N ALA A 28 -27.36 -10.92 13.56
CA ALA A 28 -26.97 -12.12 12.82
C ALA A 28 -26.61 -11.81 11.36
N ILE A 29 -27.37 -10.94 10.68
CA ILE A 29 -27.06 -10.50 9.32
C ILE A 29 -25.74 -9.73 9.29
N MET A 30 -25.55 -8.77 10.20
CA MET A 30 -24.32 -7.99 10.28
C MET A 30 -23.11 -8.86 10.65
N ALA A 31 -23.28 -9.86 11.52
CA ALA A 31 -22.23 -10.83 11.84
C ALA A 31 -21.87 -11.70 10.63
N LEU A 32 -22.86 -12.13 9.83
CA LEU A 32 -22.65 -12.93 8.64
C LEU A 32 -21.96 -12.14 7.52
N LEU A 33 -22.31 -10.86 7.34
CA LEU A 33 -21.63 -9.94 6.43
C LEU A 33 -20.17 -9.74 6.82
N ARG A 34 -19.90 -9.43 8.09
CA ARG A 34 -18.53 -9.29 8.62
C ARG A 34 -17.70 -10.56 8.40
N ARG A 35 -18.31 -11.73 8.59
CA ARG A 35 -17.66 -13.02 8.32
C ARG A 35 -17.30 -13.17 6.84
N GLY A 36 -18.18 -12.78 5.93
CA GLY A 36 -17.92 -12.79 4.48
C GLY A 36 -16.77 -11.86 4.09
N GLU A 37 -16.75 -10.64 4.63
CA GLU A 37 -15.68 -9.65 4.40
C GLU A 37 -14.32 -10.18 4.87
N ASN A 38 -14.24 -10.78 6.07
CA ASN A 38 -13.00 -11.37 6.57
C ASN A 38 -12.46 -12.47 5.66
N VAL A 39 -13.34 -13.34 5.13
CA VAL A 39 -12.93 -14.39 4.19
C VAL A 39 -12.36 -13.79 2.89
N GLN A 40 -12.95 -12.70 2.39
CA GLN A 40 -12.42 -12.01 1.21
C GLN A 40 -11.07 -11.36 1.50
N LEU A 41 -10.93 -10.68 2.65
CA LEU A 41 -9.68 -10.08 3.10
C LEU A 41 -8.56 -11.13 3.18
N HIS A 42 -8.84 -12.31 3.75
CA HIS A 42 -7.87 -13.41 3.80
C HIS A 42 -7.47 -13.90 2.41
N ARG A 43 -8.42 -14.09 1.48
CA ARG A 43 -8.11 -14.49 0.09
C ARG A 43 -7.27 -13.44 -0.64
N HIS A 44 -7.56 -12.16 -0.42
CA HIS A 44 -6.77 -11.06 -0.99
C HIS A 44 -5.36 -11.01 -0.39
N ALA A 45 -5.23 -11.24 0.91
CA ALA A 45 -3.94 -11.34 1.59
C ALA A 45 -3.11 -12.53 1.05
N GLU A 46 -3.70 -13.73 0.93
CA GLU A 46 -3.02 -14.89 0.32
C GLU A 46 -2.56 -14.59 -1.11
N LYS A 47 -3.42 -13.97 -1.92
CA LYS A 47 -3.06 -13.56 -3.28
C LYS A 47 -1.91 -12.56 -3.26
N ALA A 48 -1.92 -11.59 -2.34
CA ALA A 48 -0.84 -10.62 -2.19
C ALA A 48 0.50 -11.29 -1.84
N VAL A 49 0.49 -12.31 -0.96
CA VAL A 49 1.70 -13.09 -0.64
C VAL A 49 2.22 -13.83 -1.86
N ARG A 50 1.34 -14.52 -2.59
CA ARG A 50 1.73 -15.22 -3.83
C ARG A 50 2.32 -14.26 -4.86
N GLU A 51 1.74 -13.07 -5.00
CA GLU A 51 2.26 -12.03 -5.88
C GLU A 51 3.58 -11.41 -5.37
N ALA A 52 3.79 -11.32 -4.06
CA ALA A 52 5.05 -10.88 -3.49
C ALA A 52 6.17 -11.87 -3.79
N ILE A 53 5.92 -13.17 -3.58
CA ILE A 53 6.88 -14.24 -3.90
C ILE A 53 7.21 -14.24 -5.39
N ARG A 54 6.20 -14.14 -6.27
CA ARG A 54 6.45 -14.04 -7.73
C ARG A 54 7.33 -12.85 -8.08
N GLU A 55 7.07 -11.68 -7.49
CA GLU A 55 7.86 -10.47 -7.72
C GLU A 55 9.32 -10.64 -7.30
N LEU A 56 9.56 -11.30 -6.16
CA LEU A 56 10.91 -11.56 -5.64
C LEU A 56 11.67 -12.59 -6.46
N LEU A 57 10.96 -13.51 -7.12
CA LEU A 57 11.54 -14.50 -8.02
C LEU A 57 11.81 -13.97 -9.44
N LEU A 58 11.41 -12.73 -9.76
CA LEU A 58 11.78 -12.10 -11.03
C LEU A 58 13.29 -11.80 -11.07
N ALA A 59 13.85 -11.78 -12.27
CA ALA A 59 15.26 -11.43 -12.49
C ALA A 59 15.61 -10.01 -11.99
N SER A 60 14.62 -9.10 -12.02
CA SER A 60 14.71 -7.73 -11.50
C SER A 60 13.57 -7.48 -10.50
N PRO A 61 13.77 -7.74 -9.20
CA PRO A 61 12.70 -7.66 -8.21
C PRO A 61 12.36 -6.23 -7.77
N ASP A 62 11.07 -5.91 -7.71
CA ASP A 62 10.56 -4.65 -7.15
C ASP A 62 10.33 -4.76 -5.63
N GLU A 63 11.37 -4.46 -4.84
CA GLU A 63 11.35 -4.55 -3.37
C GLU A 63 10.19 -3.76 -2.71
N ASN A 64 9.83 -2.61 -3.28
CA ASN A 64 8.77 -1.76 -2.73
C ASN A 64 7.39 -2.39 -2.90
N LYS A 65 7.13 -3.03 -4.06
CA LYS A 65 5.87 -3.72 -4.32
C LYS A 65 5.75 -4.97 -3.47
N ALA A 66 6.83 -5.76 -3.39
CA ALA A 66 6.87 -6.94 -2.53
C ALA A 66 6.66 -6.57 -1.06
N ALA A 67 7.33 -5.53 -0.55
CA ALA A 67 7.15 -5.06 0.81
C ALA A 67 5.72 -4.59 1.10
N ALA A 68 5.09 -3.85 0.18
CA ALA A 68 3.71 -3.40 0.32
C ALA A 68 2.73 -4.59 0.37
N ARG A 69 2.92 -5.58 -0.51
CA ARG A 69 2.10 -6.80 -0.54
C ARG A 69 2.25 -7.64 0.74
N ILE A 70 3.47 -7.77 1.26
CA ILE A 70 3.73 -8.43 2.55
C ILE A 70 3.06 -7.65 3.69
N ALA A 71 3.13 -6.31 3.68
CA ALA A 71 2.49 -5.48 4.69
C ALA A 71 0.95 -5.62 4.68
N ILE A 72 0.32 -5.72 3.51
CA ILE A 72 -1.11 -6.00 3.38
C ILE A 72 -1.46 -7.35 4.02
N ALA A 73 -0.65 -8.38 3.76
CA ALA A 73 -0.87 -9.71 4.33
C ALA A 73 -0.73 -9.71 5.87
N LYS A 74 0.27 -9.00 6.40
CA LYS A 74 0.44 -8.80 7.86
C LYS A 74 -0.73 -8.05 8.48
N ALA A 75 -1.21 -6.99 7.82
CA ALA A 75 -2.33 -6.19 8.32
C ALA A 75 -3.64 -7.00 8.36
N ALA A 76 -3.80 -7.96 7.45
CA ALA A 76 -4.91 -8.91 7.47
C ALA A 76 -4.76 -10.01 8.55
N GLY A 77 -3.71 -9.96 9.39
CA GLY A 77 -3.44 -10.95 10.42
C GLY A 77 -2.97 -12.29 9.87
N LEU A 78 -2.50 -12.34 8.62
CA LEU A 78 -2.04 -13.57 8.00
C LEU A 78 -0.59 -13.83 8.46
N LEU A 79 -0.44 -14.77 9.39
CA LEU A 79 0.84 -15.21 9.96
C LEU A 79 1.21 -16.61 9.46
N SER A 80 1.18 -16.81 8.14
CA SER A 80 1.55 -18.09 7.53
C SER A 80 3.06 -18.19 7.32
N GLU A 81 3.56 -19.42 7.18
CA GLU A 81 4.94 -19.72 6.80
C GLU A 81 5.34 -18.96 5.52
N ASP A 82 4.42 -18.83 4.55
CA ASP A 82 4.65 -18.09 3.31
C ASP A 82 4.97 -16.61 3.52
N VAL A 83 4.38 -15.98 4.55
CA VAL A 83 4.66 -14.57 4.89
C VAL A 83 6.08 -14.44 5.45
N VAL A 84 6.46 -15.35 6.35
CA VAL A 84 7.82 -15.40 6.91
C VAL A 84 8.86 -15.65 5.80
N LEU A 85 8.59 -16.61 4.91
CA LEU A 85 9.42 -16.89 3.75
C LEU A 85 9.58 -15.65 2.85
N ALA A 86 8.48 -14.96 2.52
CA ALA A 86 8.52 -13.77 1.68
C ALA A 86 9.33 -12.63 2.33
N GLU A 87 9.28 -12.49 3.65
CA GLU A 87 10.09 -11.53 4.40
C GLU A 87 11.58 -11.86 4.34
N GLU A 88 11.95 -13.12 4.58
CA GLU A 88 13.34 -13.56 4.49
C GLU A 88 13.90 -13.37 3.08
N MET A 89 13.10 -13.69 2.06
CA MET A 89 13.48 -13.45 0.67
C MET A 89 13.72 -11.95 0.44
N LEU A 90 12.80 -11.07 0.86
CA LEU A 90 12.96 -9.62 0.73
C LEU A 90 14.22 -9.11 1.45
N GLN A 91 14.52 -9.64 2.64
CA GLN A 91 15.74 -9.31 3.38
C GLN A 91 17.00 -9.74 2.62
N LYS A 92 17.03 -10.95 2.05
CA LYS A 92 18.15 -11.44 1.23
C LYS A 92 18.38 -10.55 0.00
N HIS A 93 17.31 -10.11 -0.67
CA HIS A 93 17.42 -9.17 -1.79
C HIS A 93 17.98 -7.81 -1.37
N ARG A 94 17.53 -7.28 -0.23
CA ARG A 94 18.07 -6.01 0.32
C ARG A 94 19.54 -6.12 0.69
N ALA A 95 19.93 -7.23 1.35
CA ALA A 95 21.30 -7.49 1.75
C ALA A 95 22.24 -7.62 0.54
N THR A 96 21.86 -8.40 -0.47
CA THR A 96 22.65 -8.58 -1.70
C THR A 96 22.78 -7.27 -2.49
N LYS A 97 21.71 -6.47 -2.57
CA LYS A 97 21.76 -5.14 -3.20
C LYS A 97 22.64 -4.15 -2.44
N ALA A 98 22.58 -4.15 -1.11
CA ALA A 98 23.47 -3.33 -0.29
C ALA A 98 24.94 -3.74 -0.47
N GLN A 99 25.24 -5.04 -0.48
CA GLN A 99 26.59 -5.58 -0.65
C GLN A 99 27.18 -5.30 -2.05
N THR A 100 26.37 -5.42 -3.11
CA THR A 100 26.80 -5.11 -4.47
C THR A 100 26.99 -3.61 -4.69
N ARG A 101 26.16 -2.76 -4.05
CA ARG A 101 26.31 -1.30 -4.10
C ARG A 101 27.62 -0.83 -3.46
N THR A 102 28.00 -1.39 -2.31
CA THR A 102 29.26 -1.01 -1.63
C THR A 102 30.50 -1.57 -2.32
N ARG A 103 30.40 -2.74 -2.96
CA ARG A 103 31.50 -3.32 -3.73
C ARG A 103 31.75 -2.61 -5.08
N SER A 104 30.73 -2.02 -5.67
CA SER A 104 30.80 -1.27 -6.94
C SER A 104 31.35 0.16 -6.79
N SER A 105 31.29 0.76 -5.59
CA SER A 105 31.77 2.13 -5.34
C SER A 105 33.25 2.25 -4.99
N GLY A 106 34.05 1.18 -5.15
CA GLY A 106 35.46 1.11 -4.75
C GLY A 106 36.44 1.91 -5.62
N SER A 107 35.99 2.70 -6.59
CA SER A 107 36.87 3.60 -7.35
C SER A 107 36.44 5.05 -7.10
N ARG A 108 37.39 5.84 -6.60
CA ARG A 108 37.33 7.30 -6.41
C ARG A 108 36.87 7.81 -5.03
N ALA A 109 37.58 7.38 -4.00
CA ALA A 109 37.87 8.27 -2.88
C ALA A 109 38.67 9.47 -3.41
N ARG A 110 38.03 10.64 -3.56
CA ARG A 110 38.74 11.90 -3.78
C ARG A 110 39.37 12.30 -2.45
N LYS A 111 40.70 12.44 -2.44
CA LYS A 111 41.50 12.98 -1.35
C LYS A 111 40.96 14.39 -0.98
N PRO A 112 40.51 14.67 0.25
CA PRO A 112 40.25 16.04 0.64
C PRO A 112 41.59 16.77 0.74
N LYS A 113 41.74 17.84 -0.05
CA LYS A 113 42.87 18.76 0.04
C LYS A 113 42.60 19.62 1.28
N ALA A 114 43.38 19.45 2.33
CA ALA A 114 43.42 20.38 3.44
C ALA A 114 43.88 21.73 2.89
N VAL A 115 43.08 22.78 3.13
CA VAL A 115 43.47 24.16 2.90
C VAL A 115 43.58 24.76 4.29
N GLU A 116 44.82 24.95 4.76
CA GLU A 116 45.13 25.79 5.90
C GLU A 116 44.90 27.26 5.52
N ASP A 117 44.48 28.01 6.53
CA ASP A 117 44.00 29.38 6.52
C ASP A 117 44.96 30.42 5.90
N ALA A 118 44.37 31.36 5.16
CA ALA A 118 44.87 32.73 5.07
C ALA A 118 43.69 33.69 4.86
N ALA A 119 43.43 34.48 5.90
CA ALA A 119 42.45 35.56 5.92
C ALA A 119 42.84 36.69 4.97
N ALA A 120 41.86 37.27 4.25
CA ALA A 120 41.75 38.71 3.99
C ALA A 120 40.46 39.09 3.23
N SER A 121 39.77 40.10 3.79
CA SER A 121 39.00 41.17 3.14
C SER A 121 37.77 40.86 2.26
N ALA A 122 36.60 41.11 2.87
CA ALA A 122 35.59 42.13 2.51
C ALA A 122 35.18 42.42 1.04
N SER A 123 33.87 42.72 0.92
CA SER A 123 33.16 43.39 -0.20
C SER A 123 32.88 42.49 -1.41
N ASP A 124 31.80 42.59 -2.19
CA ASP A 124 30.57 43.37 -2.20
C ASP A 124 29.61 42.61 -3.17
N LYS A 125 28.35 43.03 -3.19
CA LYS A 125 27.26 42.66 -4.11
C LYS A 125 27.66 42.15 -5.51
N SER A 126 27.05 41.04 -5.94
CA SER A 126 26.09 40.96 -7.08
C SER A 126 25.67 39.49 -7.26
N SER A 127 24.40 39.14 -7.15
CA SER A 127 23.39 39.19 -8.23
C SER A 127 23.94 38.77 -9.60
N THR A 128 24.00 37.46 -9.86
CA THR A 128 23.70 36.94 -11.21
C THR A 128 23.16 35.52 -11.15
N ARG A 129 21.83 35.44 -11.19
CA ARG A 129 21.01 34.29 -11.55
C ARG A 129 21.36 33.83 -12.97
N PRO A 130 21.69 32.55 -13.23
CA PRO A 130 21.53 31.98 -14.55
C PRO A 130 20.07 31.56 -14.74
N ALA A 131 19.41 32.16 -15.72
CA ALA A 131 18.05 31.86 -16.13
C ALA A 131 17.93 30.43 -16.72
N PRO A 132 16.76 29.77 -16.58
CA PRO A 132 16.49 28.47 -17.16
C PRO A 132 15.95 28.61 -18.59
N LYS A 133 16.46 27.84 -19.56
CA LYS A 133 15.85 27.64 -20.89
C LYS A 133 16.31 26.31 -21.51
N PRO A 134 15.52 25.68 -22.42
CA PRO A 134 14.08 25.52 -22.37
C PRO A 134 13.64 24.07 -22.71
N ALA A 135 12.44 23.71 -22.24
CA ALA A 135 11.72 22.53 -22.69
C ALA A 135 11.45 22.59 -24.21
N SER A 136 11.90 21.58 -24.94
CA SER A 136 11.42 21.28 -26.29
C SER A 136 10.21 20.35 -26.19
N LYS A 137 9.02 20.95 -26.26
CA LYS A 137 7.77 20.27 -26.63
C LYS A 137 7.84 19.91 -28.11
N THR A 138 7.76 18.64 -28.45
CA THR A 138 7.30 18.20 -29.77
C THR A 138 6.28 17.07 -29.61
N THR A 139 5.03 17.51 -29.53
CA THR A 139 3.87 16.98 -30.24
C THR A 139 3.91 15.52 -30.69
N LYS A 140 2.98 14.74 -30.11
CA LYS A 140 2.30 13.61 -30.74
C LYS A 140 1.78 13.99 -32.12
N PRO A 141 1.91 13.13 -33.14
CA PRO A 141 0.91 13.03 -34.20
C PRO A 141 0.01 11.83 -33.94
N ALA A 142 -1.30 12.09 -33.97
CA ALA A 142 -2.32 11.08 -34.11
C ALA A 142 -2.33 10.60 -35.56
N THR A 143 -2.31 9.28 -35.78
CA THR A 143 -2.51 8.70 -37.12
C THR A 143 -3.38 7.44 -37.01
N THR A 144 -4.66 7.65 -37.35
CA THR A 144 -5.60 6.76 -38.04
C THR A 144 -5.79 5.30 -37.59
N ARG A 145 -6.96 5.09 -36.99
CA ARG A 145 -7.94 4.04 -37.34
C ARG A 145 -7.72 3.44 -38.74
N LYS A 146 -7.53 2.12 -38.82
CA LYS A 146 -7.90 1.33 -40.01
C LYS A 146 -8.82 0.19 -39.58
N ARG A 147 -10.11 0.42 -39.77
CA ARG A 147 -11.13 -0.62 -39.95
C ARG A 147 -11.15 -0.93 -41.45
N ALA A 148 -11.02 -2.21 -41.80
CA ALA A 148 -11.59 -2.87 -42.98
C ALA A 148 -11.27 -4.37 -42.78
N SER A 149 -12.21 -5.30 -42.59
CA SER A 149 -13.26 -5.77 -43.51
C SER A 149 -12.71 -6.26 -44.85
N THR A 150 -12.36 -7.55 -44.88
CA THR A 150 -12.69 -8.56 -45.90
C THR A 150 -12.22 -9.90 -45.38
#